data_AF-A0A9D4TT36-F1
#
_entry.id   AF-A0A9D4TT36-F1
#
_cell.length_a   1.000
_cell.length_b   1.000
_cell.length_c   1.000
_cell.angle_alpha   90.00
_cell.angle_beta   90.00
_cell.angle_gamma   90.00
#
_symmetry.space_group_name_H-M   'P 1'
#
loop_
_entity.id
_entity.type
_entity.pdbx_description
1 polymer ?
#
loop_
_entity_poly.entity_id
_entity_poly.type
_entity_poly.pdbx_seq_one_letter_code
_entity_poly.pdbx_strand_id
1 'polypeptide(L)'
;MQAALTARAPAVARPSSRAAARPAPAARSVRVMSAPKPEAIEQAVKDAEESCAGGATGECAAAWDTVEELSAAAAHAKANSKSSTDPLEDKRVNEYCEDNPAEPECRVYDD
;
A
#
# COMPACT_ATOMS: atom_id res chain seq x y z
N MET A 1 62.03 -27.94 -49.17
CA MET A 1 60.99 -28.83 -48.62
C MET A 1 60.58 -28.32 -47.25
N GLN A 2 59.44 -27.63 -47.12
CA GLN A 2 58.86 -27.26 -45.83
C GLN A 2 57.35 -27.49 -45.93
N ALA A 3 56.83 -28.47 -45.18
CA ALA A 3 55.42 -28.78 -45.09
C ALA A 3 54.82 -27.94 -43.95
N ALA A 4 53.93 -27.01 -44.28
CA ALA A 4 53.13 -26.29 -43.29
C ALA A 4 51.85 -27.10 -43.00
N LEU A 5 51.78 -27.71 -41.83
CA LEU A 5 50.58 -28.37 -41.31
C LEU A 5 49.61 -27.31 -40.79
N THR A 6 48.50 -27.08 -41.50
CA THR A 6 47.41 -26.23 -41.03
C THR A 6 46.45 -27.04 -40.15
N ALA A 7 46.54 -26.85 -38.82
CA ALA A 7 45.58 -27.44 -37.89
C ALA A 7 44.32 -26.57 -37.83
N ARG A 8 43.18 -27.11 -38.29
CA ARG A 8 41.87 -26.46 -38.21
C ARG A 8 41.10 -27.01 -37.01
N ALA A 9 40.87 -26.18 -36.01
CA ALA A 9 40.11 -26.55 -34.81
C ALA A 9 38.60 -26.72 -35.12
N PRO A 10 37.86 -27.61 -34.42
CA PRO A 10 36.43 -27.76 -34.62
C PRO A 10 35.68 -26.62 -33.93
N ALA A 11 34.71 -26.04 -34.63
CA ALA A 11 33.78 -25.07 -34.06
C ALA A 11 32.75 -25.80 -33.21
N VAL A 12 32.79 -25.61 -31.88
CA VAL A 12 31.75 -26.10 -30.96
C VAL A 12 30.60 -25.08 -30.98
N ALA A 13 29.44 -25.49 -31.48
CA ALA A 13 28.24 -24.66 -31.43
C ALA A 13 27.72 -24.58 -29.99
N ARG A 14 27.58 -23.37 -29.45
CA ARG A 14 26.95 -23.14 -28.15
C ARG A 14 25.43 -23.25 -28.29
N PRO A 15 24.73 -24.02 -27.44
CA PRO A 15 23.27 -24.04 -27.47
C PRO A 15 22.74 -22.68 -27.02
N SER A 16 21.83 -22.11 -27.82
CA SER A 16 21.10 -20.90 -27.46
C SER A 16 19.95 -21.30 -26.53
N SER A 17 20.12 -21.08 -25.23
CA SER A 17 19.05 -21.26 -24.25
C SER A 17 18.07 -20.10 -24.36
N ARG A 18 16.91 -20.32 -24.99
CA ARG A 18 15.82 -19.36 -24.99
C ARG A 18 15.17 -19.37 -23.60
N ALA A 19 15.42 -18.34 -22.79
CA ALA A 19 14.80 -18.20 -21.49
C ALA A 19 13.27 -18.15 -21.65
N ALA A 20 12.55 -19.05 -20.97
CA ALA A 20 11.10 -19.01 -20.91
C ALA A 20 10.67 -17.74 -20.17
N ALA A 21 9.91 -16.87 -20.83
CA ALA A 21 9.35 -15.68 -20.21
C ALA A 21 8.40 -16.11 -19.09
N ARG A 22 8.69 -15.70 -17.86
CA ARG A 22 7.82 -15.96 -16.70
C ARG A 22 6.54 -15.13 -16.87
N PRO A 23 5.34 -15.71 -16.72
CA PRO A 23 4.12 -14.92 -16.76
C PRO A 23 4.11 -13.92 -15.59
N ALA A 24 3.77 -12.67 -15.88
CA ALA A 24 3.61 -11.64 -14.86
C ALA A 24 2.43 -11.99 -13.94
N PRO A 25 2.54 -11.77 -12.62
CA PRO A 25 1.43 -12.03 -11.72
C PRO A 25 0.25 -11.09 -12.04
N ALA A 26 -0.95 -11.65 -12.19
CA ALA A 26 -2.17 -10.85 -12.31
C ALA A 26 -2.41 -10.11 -10.99
N ALA A 27 -2.32 -8.78 -11.01
CA ALA A 27 -2.60 -7.96 -9.84
C ALA A 27 -4.11 -8.04 -9.51
N ARG A 28 -4.45 -8.70 -8.40
CA ARG A 28 -5.82 -8.68 -7.85
C ARG A 28 -6.07 -7.30 -7.23
N SER A 29 -6.87 -6.46 -7.88
CA SER A 29 -7.31 -5.19 -7.29
C SER A 29 -8.32 -5.47 -6.17
N VAL A 30 -7.94 -5.23 -4.91
CA VAL A 30 -8.88 -5.24 -3.79
C VAL A 30 -9.50 -3.85 -3.70
N ARG A 31 -10.83 -3.74 -3.86
CA ARG A 31 -11.55 -2.50 -3.55
C ARG A 31 -11.72 -2.42 -2.04
N VAL A 32 -11.16 -1.38 -1.43
CA VAL A 32 -11.46 -1.01 -0.05
C VAL A 32 -12.92 -0.55 0.01
N MET A 33 -13.71 -1.15 0.90
CA MET A 33 -15.10 -0.77 1.15
C MET A 33 -15.16 0.61 1.83
N SER A 34 -16.26 1.36 1.62
CA SER A 34 -16.47 2.68 2.24
C SER A 34 -16.29 2.62 3.76
N ALA A 35 -15.59 3.63 4.30
CA ALA A 35 -15.41 3.80 5.75
C ALA A 35 -16.76 3.88 6.47
N PRO A 36 -16.87 3.35 7.71
CA PRO A 36 -18.05 3.56 8.51
C PRO A 36 -18.22 5.05 8.81
N LYS A 37 -19.46 5.52 8.71
CA LYS A 37 -19.81 6.91 8.97
C LYS A 37 -19.81 7.17 10.48
N PRO A 38 -19.48 8.39 10.94
CA PRO A 38 -19.47 8.71 12.36
C PRO A 38 -20.82 8.44 13.04
N GLU A 39 -21.94 8.65 12.35
CA GLU A 39 -23.27 8.40 12.89
C GLU A 39 -23.53 6.91 13.18
N ALA A 40 -22.88 6.01 12.43
CA ALA A 40 -22.97 4.57 12.65
C ALA A 40 -22.22 4.14 13.91
N ILE A 41 -21.08 4.78 14.20
CA ILE A 41 -20.32 4.54 15.44
C ILE A 41 -21.11 5.07 16.64
N GLU A 42 -21.66 6.28 16.54
CA GLU A 42 -22.49 6.87 17.60
C GLU A 42 -23.74 6.03 17.90
N GLN A 43 -24.38 5.46 16.88
CA GLN A 43 -25.50 4.55 17.10
C GLN A 43 -25.06 3.26 17.79
N ALA A 44 -23.95 2.65 17.34
CA ALA A 44 -23.43 1.42 17.95
C ALA A 44 -23.03 1.62 19.42
N VAL A 45 -22.52 2.81 19.79
CA VAL A 45 -22.24 3.16 21.18
C VAL A 45 -23.51 3.17 22.02
N LYS A 46 -24.59 3.79 21.53
CA LYS A 46 -25.88 3.80 22.25
C LYS A 46 -26.44 2.40 22.40
N ASP A 47 -26.38 1.60 21.34
CA ASP A 47 -26.84 0.21 21.36
C ASP A 47 -26.02 -0.64 22.35
N ALA A 48 -24.71 -0.38 22.47
CA ALA A 48 -23.85 -1.01 23.47
C ALA A 48 -24.19 -0.57 24.90
N GLU A 49 -24.41 0.73 25.13
CA GLU A 49 -24.84 1.26 26.42
C GLU A 49 -26.18 0.64 26.88
N GLU A 50 -27.14 0.53 25.96
CA GLU A 50 -28.44 -0.12 26.21
C GLU A 50 -28.29 -1.61 26.50
N SER A 51 -27.46 -2.32 25.72
CA SER A 51 -27.18 -3.74 25.90
C SER A 51 -26.48 -4.03 27.23
N CYS A 52 -25.72 -3.06 27.75
CA CYS A 52 -25.04 -3.14 29.05
C CYS A 52 -25.89 -2.64 30.22
N ALA A 53 -27.07 -2.07 29.99
CA ALA A 53 -27.91 -1.52 31.06
C ALA A 53 -28.38 -2.60 32.06
N GLY A 54 -28.47 -3.86 31.62
CA GLY A 54 -28.75 -5.02 32.45
C GLY A 54 -27.55 -5.60 33.20
N GLY A 55 -26.35 -5.02 33.06
CA GLY A 55 -25.08 -5.50 33.61
C GLY A 55 -24.11 -6.01 32.54
N ALA A 56 -22.92 -6.43 32.98
CA ALA A 56 -21.87 -6.96 32.10
C ALA A 56 -22.17 -8.41 31.66
N THR A 57 -23.18 -8.56 30.81
CA THR A 57 -23.52 -9.83 30.16
C THR A 57 -22.62 -10.09 28.95
N GLY A 58 -22.67 -11.30 28.38
CA GLY A 58 -21.96 -11.60 27.14
C GLY A 58 -22.43 -10.75 25.94
N GLU A 59 -23.69 -10.31 25.96
CA GLU A 59 -24.27 -9.43 24.93
C GLU A 59 -23.72 -8.01 25.04
N CYS A 60 -23.48 -7.51 26.25
CA CYS A 60 -22.79 -6.25 26.50
C CYS A 60 -21.37 -6.26 25.90
N ALA A 61 -20.61 -7.34 26.11
CA ALA A 61 -19.28 -7.48 25.50
C ALA A 61 -19.35 -7.52 23.97
N ALA A 62 -20.26 -8.32 23.40
CA ALA A 62 -20.42 -8.41 21.94
C ALA A 62 -20.86 -7.07 21.29
N ALA A 63 -21.65 -6.27 21.99
CA ALA A 63 -22.03 -4.94 21.51
C ALA A 63 -20.83 -3.99 21.48
N TRP A 64 -19.96 -4.03 22.50
CA TRP A 64 -18.71 -3.27 22.49
C TRP A 64 -17.69 -3.76 21.45
N ASP A 65 -17.62 -5.07 21.18
CA ASP A 65 -16.80 -5.62 20.08
C ASP A 65 -17.21 -4.98 18.73
N THR A 66 -18.52 -4.74 18.55
CA THR A 66 -19.04 -4.11 17.33
C THR A 66 -18.60 -2.64 17.21
N VAL A 67 -18.57 -1.90 18.32
CA VAL A 67 -18.06 -0.52 18.38
C VAL A 67 -16.56 -0.47 18.08
N GLU A 68 -15.80 -1.43 18.61
CA GLU A 68 -14.36 -1.55 18.38
C GLU A 68 -14.07 -1.73 16.88
N GLU A 69 -14.74 -2.67 16.23
CA GLU A 69 -14.55 -2.95 14.79
C GLU A 69 -14.92 -1.74 13.90
N LEU A 70 -16.05 -1.06 14.19
CA LEU A 70 -16.45 0.13 13.44
C LEU A 70 -15.44 1.28 13.61
N SER A 71 -14.95 1.48 14.83
CA SER A 71 -13.97 2.51 15.13
C SER A 71 -12.61 2.21 14.48
N ALA A 72 -12.20 0.93 14.49
CA ALA A 72 -10.99 0.47 13.82
C ALA A 72 -11.07 0.69 12.31
N ALA A 73 -12.20 0.34 11.69
CA ALA A 73 -12.41 0.58 10.26
C ALA A 73 -12.40 2.08 9.90
N ALA A 74 -13.00 2.95 10.73
CA ALA A 74 -12.92 4.40 10.54
C ALA A 74 -11.49 4.93 10.66
N ALA A 75 -10.75 4.47 11.68
CA ALA A 75 -9.35 4.86 11.89
C ALA A 75 -8.46 4.41 10.73
N HIS A 76 -8.64 3.18 10.26
CA HIS A 76 -7.91 2.63 9.11
C HIS A 76 -8.20 3.41 7.83
N ALA A 77 -9.46 3.76 7.58
CA ALA A 77 -9.81 4.64 6.47
C ALA A 77 -9.13 6.00 6.57
N LYS A 78 -9.15 6.63 7.76
CA LYS A 78 -8.48 7.93 8.00
C LYS A 78 -6.95 7.84 7.90
N ALA A 79 -6.35 6.70 8.22
CA ALA A 79 -4.93 6.46 8.06
C ALA A 79 -4.56 6.36 6.57
N ASN A 80 -5.33 5.60 5.79
CA ASN A 80 -5.12 5.48 4.35
C ASN A 80 -5.38 6.77 3.57
N SER A 81 -6.25 7.65 4.07
CA SER A 81 -6.45 8.99 3.48
C SER A 81 -5.29 9.96 3.77
N LYS A 82 -4.44 9.69 4.75
CA LYS A 82 -3.19 10.44 4.99
C LYS A 82 -2.08 9.77 4.20
N SER A 83 -2.16 9.87 2.88
CA SER A 83 -1.04 9.47 2.02
C SER A 83 0.14 10.39 2.31
N SER A 84 1.22 9.78 2.79
CA SER A 84 2.54 10.33 3.13
C SER A 84 2.69 11.05 4.47
N THR A 85 3.61 10.53 5.28
CA THR A 85 4.16 11.13 6.51
C THR A 85 5.27 12.15 6.22
N ASP A 86 5.70 12.26 4.97
CA ASP A 86 6.65 13.28 4.55
C ASP A 86 5.91 14.62 4.43
N PRO A 87 6.31 15.67 5.19
CA PRO A 87 5.73 17.00 5.05
C PRO A 87 5.79 17.56 3.63
N LEU A 88 6.78 17.17 2.82
CA LEU A 88 6.89 17.57 1.40
C LEU A 88 5.84 16.89 0.52
N GLU A 89 5.33 15.73 0.94
CA GLU A 89 4.25 15.03 0.26
C GLU A 89 2.85 15.38 0.82
N ASP A 90 2.77 16.28 1.82
CA ASP A 90 1.53 17.03 2.03
C ASP A 90 1.24 17.74 0.72
N LYS A 91 0.14 17.36 0.07
CA LYS A 91 -0.30 17.88 -1.22
C LYS A 91 -0.19 19.42 -1.31
N ARG A 92 -0.39 20.12 -0.19
CA ARG A 92 -0.24 21.59 -0.13
C ARG A 92 1.19 22.08 -0.30
N VAL A 93 2.15 21.39 0.29
CA VAL A 93 3.58 21.72 0.19
C VAL A 93 4.08 21.37 -1.21
N ASN A 94 3.68 20.22 -1.74
CA ASN A 94 4.02 19.85 -3.12
C ASN A 94 3.44 20.84 -4.14
N GLU A 95 2.15 21.21 -4.05
CA GLU A 95 1.54 22.23 -4.93
C GLU A 95 2.26 23.58 -4.83
N TYR A 96 2.70 23.99 -3.64
CA TYR A 96 3.47 25.23 -3.47
C TYR A 96 4.86 25.15 -4.13
N CYS A 97 5.53 24.01 -4.02
CA CYS A 97 6.85 23.78 -4.59
C CYS A 97 6.84 23.60 -6.11
N GLU A 98 5.73 23.14 -6.71
CA GLU A 98 5.52 23.13 -8.17
C GLU A 98 5.55 24.55 -8.75
N ASP A 99 4.97 25.52 -8.03
CA ASP A 99 4.94 26.93 -8.43
C ASP A 99 6.20 27.70 -8.01
N ASN A 100 6.94 27.24 -7.00
CA ASN A 100 8.10 27.94 -6.41
C ASN A 100 9.33 27.01 -6.24
N PRO A 101 9.93 26.50 -7.33
CA PRO A 101 11.04 25.54 -7.25
C PRO A 101 12.36 26.11 -6.70
N ALA A 102 12.45 27.44 -6.54
CA ALA A 102 13.66 28.13 -6.08
C ALA A 102 13.65 28.45 -4.58
N GLU A 103 12.50 28.32 -3.91
CA GLU A 103 12.40 28.54 -2.46
C GLU A 103 13.24 27.48 -1.71
N PRO A 104 13.85 27.85 -0.57
CA PRO A 104 14.76 26.99 0.16
C PRO A 104 14.06 25.74 0.71
N GLU A 105 12.75 25.82 1.00
CA GLU A 105 11.93 24.66 1.37
C GLU A 105 11.62 23.69 0.21
N CYS A 106 11.72 24.13 -1.05
CA CYS A 106 11.31 23.37 -2.24
C CYS A 106 12.48 22.88 -3.08
N ARG A 107 13.71 23.15 -2.65
CA ARG A 107 14.92 22.90 -3.41
C ARG A 107 15.35 21.43 -3.32
N VAL A 108 15.09 20.68 -4.39
CA VAL A 108 15.54 19.29 -4.53
C VAL A 108 16.85 19.25 -5.32
N TYR A 109 17.85 18.53 -4.80
CA TYR A 109 19.12 18.27 -5.50
C TYR A 109 19.10 16.81 -5.99
N ASP A 110 19.38 16.58 -7.28
CA ASP A 110 19.70 15.24 -7.80
C ASP A 110 21.14 14.89 -7.41
N ASP A 111 21.35 13.71 -6.83
CA ASP A 111 22.67 13.13 -6.49
C ASP A 111 23.42 12.54 -7.69
#